data_AF-A0A7S0G5E0-F1
#
_entry.id   AF-A0A7S0G5E0-F1
#
_cell.length_a   1.000
_cell.length_b   1.000
_cell.length_c   1.000
_cell.angle_alpha   90.00
_cell.angle_beta   90.00
_cell.angle_gamma   90.00
#
_symmetry.space_group_name_H-M   'P 1'
#
loop_
_entity.id
_entity.type
_entity.pdbx_description
1 polymer ?
#
loop_
_entity_poly.entity_id
_entity_poly.type
_entity_poly.pdbx_seq_one_letter_code
_entity_poly.pdbx_strand_id
1 'polypeptide(L)'
;MAFTCEVNNQLLNNDMSCFDSSVNEGPVYYTGINTGEVNDNIGNSGCFDLWTNEQQAQTLANAQTAYFVAIIIVQWGDLLITKTRTLSIFQQGMWNWVLNFGLVLETLLAVVIAYVPFIQTIIGTAPIRFVHWLPGIPFALFELFYDETRKYLIRRAARKPEFKLGRFLDEYTHW
;
A
#
# COMPACT_ATOMS: atom_id res chain seq x y z
N MET A 1 8.19 -20.21 16.75
CA MET A 1 8.81 -21.47 16.27
C MET A 1 9.14 -22.29 17.49
N ALA A 2 8.37 -23.34 17.78
CA ALA A 2 8.76 -24.29 18.80
C ALA A 2 9.64 -25.37 18.16
N PHE A 3 10.70 -25.76 18.84
CA PHE A 3 11.60 -26.82 18.37
C PHE A 3 12.10 -27.62 19.56
N THR A 4 12.33 -28.91 19.34
CA THR A 4 12.81 -29.83 20.36
C THR A 4 14.01 -30.61 19.84
N CYS A 5 14.94 -30.93 20.73
CA CYS A 5 16.05 -31.80 20.46
C CYS A 5 16.35 -32.68 21.68
N GLU A 6 17.01 -33.81 21.45
CA GLU A 6 17.48 -34.70 22.51
C GLU A 6 19.00 -34.59 22.61
N VAL A 7 19.48 -34.17 23.78
CA VAL A 7 20.90 -33.99 24.09
C VAL A 7 21.20 -34.80 25.35
N ASN A 8 22.15 -35.73 25.29
CA ASN A 8 22.53 -36.58 26.42
C ASN A 8 21.34 -37.24 27.14
N ASN A 9 20.38 -37.78 26.38
CA ASN A 9 19.16 -38.41 26.91
C ASN A 9 18.22 -37.44 27.66
N GLN A 10 18.40 -36.12 27.49
CA GLN A 10 17.50 -35.08 27.99
C GLN A 10 16.84 -34.35 26.83
N LEU A 11 15.52 -34.18 26.95
CA LEU A 11 14.71 -33.51 25.94
C LEU A 11 14.69 -32.00 26.23
N LEU A 12 15.32 -31.22 25.34
CA LEU A 12 15.43 -29.77 25.45
C LEU A 12 14.42 -29.10 24.53
N ASN A 13 13.73 -28.10 25.07
CA ASN A 13 12.66 -27.37 24.39
C ASN A 13 13.05 -25.92 24.19
N ASN A 14 13.05 -25.45 22.93
CA ASN A 14 13.37 -24.07 22.56
C ASN A 14 14.72 -23.56 23.06
N ASP A 15 15.68 -24.46 23.28
CA ASP A 15 17.03 -24.11 23.75
C ASP A 15 18.01 -24.05 22.57
N MET A 16 18.81 -22.98 22.50
CA MET A 16 19.71 -22.72 21.38
C MET A 16 20.82 -23.78 21.25
N SER A 17 21.11 -24.49 22.35
CA SER A 17 22.00 -25.65 22.39
C SER A 17 21.61 -26.76 21.41
N CYS A 18 20.34 -26.82 20.98
CA CYS A 18 19.87 -27.76 19.97
C CYS A 18 20.51 -27.58 18.58
N PHE A 19 21.02 -26.40 18.26
CA PHE A 19 21.64 -26.08 16.96
C PHE A 19 23.17 -26.07 17.00
N ASP A 20 23.77 -26.40 18.14
CA ASP A 20 25.21 -26.51 18.30
C ASP A 20 25.67 -27.94 17.95
N SER A 21 26.41 -28.07 16.84
CA SER A 21 26.92 -29.35 16.34
C SER A 21 27.98 -29.98 17.24
N SER A 22 28.48 -29.28 18.26
CA SER A 22 29.38 -29.84 19.28
C SER A 22 28.65 -30.49 20.46
N VAL A 23 27.35 -30.22 20.60
CA VAL A 23 26.51 -30.63 21.74
C VAL A 23 25.40 -31.59 21.31
N ASN A 24 24.82 -31.40 20.13
CA ASN A 24 23.76 -32.26 19.59
C ASN A 24 24.19 -32.90 18.26
N GLU A 25 24.32 -34.22 18.25
CA GLU A 25 24.58 -35.02 17.03
C GLU A 25 23.28 -35.53 16.36
N GLY A 26 22.13 -35.31 17.00
CA GLY A 26 20.82 -35.77 16.57
C GLY A 26 20.02 -34.74 15.75
N PRO A 27 18.98 -35.19 15.02
CA PRO A 27 18.11 -34.30 14.27
C PRO A 27 17.34 -33.34 15.19
N VAL A 28 17.21 -32.08 14.79
CA VAL A 28 16.33 -31.11 15.46
C VAL A 28 14.92 -31.27 14.88
N TYR A 29 13.95 -31.53 15.75
CA TYR A 29 12.55 -31.65 15.36
C TYR A 29 11.89 -30.28 15.45
N TYR A 30 11.50 -29.74 14.29
CA TYR A 30 10.64 -28.57 14.24
C TYR A 30 9.22 -28.99 14.64
N THR A 31 8.87 -28.76 15.91
CA THR A 31 7.51 -28.96 16.38
C THR A 31 6.68 -27.77 15.94
N GLY A 32 6.08 -27.87 14.75
CA GLY A 32 4.78 -27.22 14.53
C GLY A 32 3.84 -27.78 15.59
N ILE A 33 3.26 -26.90 16.42
CA ILE A 33 2.65 -27.25 17.71
C ILE A 33 1.49 -28.24 17.54
N ASN A 34 1.81 -29.52 17.66
CA ASN A 34 0.94 -30.60 18.12
C ASN A 34 1.57 -31.16 19.40
N THR A 35 1.87 -30.29 20.38
CA THR A 35 1.85 -30.78 21.76
C THR A 35 0.41 -31.22 21.97
N GLY A 36 0.18 -32.48 22.34
CA GLY A 36 -1.16 -33.01 22.64
C GLY A 36 -1.87 -32.34 23.84
N GLU A 37 -1.58 -31.06 24.09
CA GLU A 37 -2.29 -30.16 24.98
C GLU A 37 -3.20 -29.28 24.13
N VAL A 38 -4.50 -29.51 24.30
CA VAL A 38 -5.56 -28.70 23.71
C VAL A 38 -5.56 -27.33 24.39
N ASN A 39 -5.52 -26.26 23.60
CA ASN A 39 -5.78 -24.92 24.11
C ASN A 39 -7.30 -24.72 24.03
N ASP A 40 -8.01 -24.80 25.16
CA ASP A 40 -9.49 -24.86 25.26
C ASP A 40 -10.25 -23.66 24.67
N ASN A 41 -9.54 -22.63 24.19
CA ASN A 41 -10.11 -21.41 23.63
C ASN A 41 -10.25 -21.41 22.09
N ILE A 42 -9.75 -22.44 21.39
CA ILE A 42 -9.82 -22.53 19.92
C ILE A 42 -10.15 -23.97 19.52
N GLY A 43 -11.38 -24.18 19.05
CA GLY A 43 -11.86 -25.50 18.65
C GLY A 43 -11.06 -26.12 17.48
N ASN A 44 -10.76 -27.41 17.61
CA ASN A 44 -10.50 -28.48 16.63
C ASN A 44 -10.04 -28.21 15.17
N SER A 45 -9.37 -27.11 14.86
CA SER A 45 -8.75 -26.88 13.55
C SER A 45 -7.47 -26.08 13.73
N GLY A 46 -6.35 -26.77 13.93
CA GLY A 46 -5.04 -26.15 14.06
C GLY A 46 -4.58 -25.53 12.74
N CYS A 47 -5.09 -24.34 12.42
CA CYS A 47 -4.48 -23.46 11.44
C CYS A 47 -3.22 -22.85 12.07
N PHE A 48 -2.12 -22.87 11.31
CA PHE A 48 -0.89 -22.19 11.69
C PHE A 48 -1.10 -20.67 11.58
N ASP A 49 -1.60 -20.07 12.65
CA ASP A 49 -1.71 -18.62 12.76
C ASP A 49 -0.34 -18.04 13.12
N LEU A 50 0.40 -17.61 12.09
CA LEU A 50 1.65 -16.86 12.19
C LEU A 50 1.49 -15.54 12.96
N TRP A 51 0.25 -15.04 13.08
CA TRP A 51 -0.13 -13.76 13.66
C TRP A 51 -1.38 -13.92 14.54
N THR A 52 -1.40 -13.30 15.72
CA THR A 52 -2.58 -13.27 16.60
C THR A 52 -3.72 -12.46 15.96
N ASN A 53 -4.98 -12.71 16.34
CA ASN A 53 -6.13 -11.94 15.86
C ASN A 53 -5.95 -10.42 16.01
N GLU A 54 -5.32 -9.98 17.11
CA GLU A 54 -5.00 -8.57 17.35
C GLU A 54 -3.95 -8.03 16.37
N GLN A 55 -2.90 -8.80 16.08
CA GLN A 55 -1.88 -8.42 15.11
C GLN A 55 -2.42 -8.36 13.69
N GLN A 56 -3.33 -9.28 13.34
CA GLN A 56 -4.01 -9.28 12.04
C GLN A 56 -4.89 -8.03 11.89
N ALA A 57 -5.68 -7.70 12.92
CA ALA A 57 -6.51 -6.50 12.93
C ALA A 57 -5.67 -5.22 12.80
N GLN A 58 -4.56 -5.13 13.53
CA GLN A 58 -3.67 -3.96 13.46
C GLN A 58 -3.00 -3.82 12.08
N THR A 59 -2.59 -4.94 11.48
CA THR A 59 -2.00 -4.94 10.14
C THR A 59 -3.02 -4.53 9.08
N LEU A 60 -4.27 -4.99 9.21
CA LEU A 60 -5.36 -4.61 8.33
C LEU A 60 -5.64 -3.11 8.40
N ALA A 61 -5.72 -2.54 9.61
CA ALA A 61 -5.91 -1.11 9.81
C ALA A 61 -4.77 -0.27 9.20
N ASN A 62 -3.52 -0.72 9.35
CA ASN A 62 -2.36 -0.10 8.71
C ASN A 62 -2.45 -0.15 7.18
N ALA A 63 -2.83 -1.30 6.61
CA ALA A 63 -2.98 -1.48 5.17
C ALA A 63 -4.11 -0.60 4.59
N GLN A 64 -5.25 -0.52 5.26
CA GLN A 64 -6.37 0.35 4.88
C GLN A 64 -5.94 1.82 4.86
N THR A 65 -5.18 2.25 5.86
CA THR A 65 -4.69 3.64 5.94
C THR A 65 -3.66 3.93 4.86
N ALA A 66 -2.75 2.99 4.58
CA ALA A 66 -1.78 3.13 3.49
C ALA A 66 -2.47 3.22 2.12
N TYR A 67 -3.50 2.40 1.88
CA TYR A 67 -4.30 2.45 0.66
C TYR A 67 -5.06 3.77 0.51
N PHE A 68 -5.67 4.27 1.59
CA PHE A 68 -6.32 5.58 1.61
C PHE A 68 -5.35 6.70 1.23
N VAL A 69 -4.15 6.74 1.83
CA VAL A 69 -3.13 7.74 1.49
C VAL A 69 -2.65 7.62 0.04
N ALA A 70 -2.51 6.40 -0.49
CA ALA A 70 -2.16 6.20 -1.89
C ALA A 70 -3.22 6.81 -2.83
N ILE A 71 -4.51 6.68 -2.52
CA ILE A 71 -5.60 7.30 -3.28
C ILE A 71 -5.48 8.83 -3.28
N ILE A 72 -5.19 9.46 -2.13
CA ILE A 72 -5.05 10.92 -2.04
C ILE A 72 -3.88 11.42 -2.91
N ILE A 73 -2.77 10.69 -2.97
CA ILE A 73 -1.63 11.07 -3.81
C ILE A 73 -1.96 10.97 -5.31
N VAL A 74 -2.71 9.93 -5.70
CA VAL A 74 -3.23 9.79 -7.07
C VAL A 74 -4.17 10.95 -7.41
N GLN A 75 -5.05 11.34 -6.48
CA GLN A 75 -5.94 12.49 -6.67
C GLN A 75 -5.21 13.80 -6.93
N TRP A 76 -4.00 14.00 -6.39
CA TRP A 76 -3.17 15.14 -6.75
C TRP A 76 -2.85 15.17 -8.25
N GLY A 77 -2.53 14.01 -8.84
CA GLY A 77 -2.30 13.83 -10.27
C GLY A 77 -3.57 14.07 -11.09
N ASP A 78 -4.67 13.42 -10.71
CA ASP A 78 -5.96 13.56 -11.39
C ASP A 78 -6.48 15.01 -11.42
N LEU A 79 -6.31 15.73 -10.31
CA LEU A 79 -6.71 17.13 -10.19
C LEU A 79 -5.86 18.02 -11.13
N LEU A 80 -4.56 17.74 -11.27
CA LEU A 80 -3.70 18.44 -12.23
C LEU A 80 -4.07 18.14 -13.69
N ILE A 81 -4.45 16.89 -13.98
CA ILE A 81 -4.84 16.44 -15.33
C ILE A 81 -6.14 17.09 -15.77
N THR A 82 -7.17 17.01 -14.92
CA THR A 82 -8.53 17.52 -15.20
C THR A 82 -8.58 19.05 -15.34
N LYS A 83 -7.59 19.77 -14.79
CA LYS A 83 -7.47 21.23 -14.95
C LYS A 83 -7.34 21.68 -16.42
N THR A 84 -6.67 20.89 -17.26
CA THR A 84 -6.36 21.28 -18.64
C THR A 84 -6.86 20.21 -19.61
N ARG A 85 -7.77 20.57 -20.52
CA ARG A 85 -8.32 19.63 -21.51
C ARG A 85 -7.36 19.36 -22.67
N THR A 86 -6.72 20.41 -23.17
CA THR A 86 -5.87 20.33 -24.37
C THR A 86 -4.52 21.01 -24.22
N LEU A 87 -4.39 22.04 -23.37
CA LEU A 87 -3.14 22.76 -23.09
C LEU A 87 -2.21 21.97 -22.16
N SER A 88 -0.90 22.22 -22.24
CA SER A 88 0.07 21.51 -21.39
C SER A 88 0.08 22.18 -20.03
N ILE A 89 0.25 21.36 -18.99
CA ILE A 89 0.34 21.82 -17.61
C ILE A 89 1.49 22.83 -17.47
N PHE A 90 2.59 22.64 -18.22
CA PHE A 90 3.75 23.53 -18.23
C PHE A 90 3.49 24.91 -18.85
N GLN A 91 2.53 25.04 -19.76
CA GLN A 91 2.20 26.31 -20.41
C GLN A 91 1.09 27.09 -19.69
N GLN A 92 0.15 26.39 -19.05
CA GLN A 92 -1.01 27.01 -18.39
C GLN A 92 -0.65 27.68 -17.05
N GLY A 93 0.28 27.11 -16.28
CA GLY A 93 0.59 27.53 -14.92
C GLY A 93 -0.51 27.22 -13.89
N MET A 94 -0.21 27.41 -12.60
CA MET A 94 -1.05 26.96 -11.47
C MET A 94 -1.68 28.12 -10.66
N TRP A 95 -2.19 29.13 -11.36
CA TRP A 95 -2.72 30.38 -10.76
C TRP A 95 -4.15 30.29 -10.19
N ASN A 96 -4.79 29.11 -10.25
CA ASN A 96 -6.16 28.96 -9.74
C ASN A 96 -6.12 28.72 -8.23
N TRP A 97 -6.40 29.78 -7.46
CA TRP A 97 -6.43 29.75 -5.99
C TRP A 97 -7.46 28.77 -5.41
N VAL A 98 -8.63 28.63 -6.03
CA VAL A 98 -9.68 27.70 -5.55
C VAL A 98 -9.21 26.25 -5.66
N LEU A 99 -8.54 25.93 -6.76
CA LEU A 99 -7.98 24.59 -7.01
C LEU A 99 -6.83 24.28 -6.04
N ASN A 100 -5.92 25.23 -5.83
CA ASN A 100 -4.84 25.06 -4.85
C ASN A 100 -5.38 24.94 -3.41
N PHE A 101 -6.44 25.68 -3.08
CA PHE A 101 -7.11 25.56 -1.78
C PHE A 101 -7.76 24.18 -1.61
N GLY A 102 -8.41 23.65 -2.64
CA GLY A 102 -8.96 22.29 -2.64
C GLY A 102 -7.90 21.23 -2.35
N LEU A 103 -6.76 21.31 -3.03
CA LEU A 103 -5.64 20.37 -2.85
C LEU A 103 -5.04 20.42 -1.43
N VAL A 104 -4.94 21.63 -0.85
CA VAL A 104 -4.49 21.80 0.53
C VAL A 104 -5.52 21.25 1.51
N LEU A 105 -6.81 21.52 1.29
CA LEU A 105 -7.90 21.04 2.14
C LEU A 105 -7.97 19.51 2.13
N GLU A 106 -7.84 18.90 0.96
CA GLU A 106 -7.80 17.45 0.79
C GLU A 106 -6.63 16.83 1.56
N THR A 107 -5.43 17.39 1.38
CA THR A 107 -4.23 16.93 2.09
C THR A 107 -4.38 17.09 3.60
N LEU A 108 -4.96 18.20 4.07
CA LEU A 108 -5.22 18.44 5.48
C LEU A 108 -6.21 17.42 6.05
N LEU A 109 -7.31 17.15 5.33
CA LEU A 109 -8.31 16.16 5.72
C LEU A 109 -7.69 14.76 5.80
N ALA A 110 -6.84 14.41 4.84
CA ALA A 110 -6.12 13.14 4.83
C ALA A 110 -5.19 13.00 6.05
N VAL A 111 -4.46 14.06 6.42
CA VAL A 111 -3.61 14.08 7.61
C VAL A 111 -4.46 13.96 8.89
N VAL A 112 -5.60 14.65 8.96
CA VAL A 112 -6.53 14.53 10.09
C VAL A 112 -7.03 13.10 10.25
N ILE A 113 -7.45 12.45 9.16
CA ILE A 113 -7.93 11.07 9.18
C ILE A 113 -6.82 10.07 9.55
N ALA A 114 -5.59 10.30 9.07
CA ALA A 114 -4.48 9.38 9.27
C ALA A 114 -3.85 9.47 10.68
N TYR A 115 -3.90 10.63 11.35
CA TYR A 115 -3.15 10.86 12.59
C TYR A 115 -3.98 11.30 13.81
N VAL A 116 -5.25 11.67 13.64
CA VAL A 116 -6.10 12.05 14.80
C VAL A 116 -6.70 10.80 15.44
N PRO A 117 -6.39 10.50 16.73
CA PRO A 117 -6.79 9.25 17.37
C PRO A 117 -8.30 9.07 17.48
N PHE A 118 -9.06 10.16 17.63
CA PHE A 118 -10.52 10.12 17.63
C PHE A 118 -11.12 9.69 16.29
N ILE A 119 -10.49 10.07 15.18
CA ILE A 119 -10.95 9.70 13.84
C ILE A 119 -10.53 8.26 13.51
N GLN A 120 -9.33 7.87 13.96
CA GLN A 120 -8.82 6.50 13.82
C GLN A 120 -9.74 5.46 14.44
N THR A 121 -10.32 5.72 15.62
CA THR A 121 -11.26 4.79 16.25
C THR A 121 -12.60 4.67 15.53
N ILE A 122 -13.04 5.72 14.83
CA ILE A 122 -14.31 5.73 14.08
C ILE A 122 -14.15 5.03 12.72
N ILE A 123 -13.06 5.33 12.01
CA ILE A 123 -12.83 4.84 10.65
C ILE A 123 -12.09 3.48 10.65
N GLY A 124 -11.43 3.13 11.75
CA GLY A 124 -10.59 1.93 11.85
C GLY A 124 -9.20 2.12 11.21
N THR A 125 -8.73 3.36 11.09
CA THR A 125 -7.38 3.65 10.57
C THR A 125 -6.32 3.51 11.67
N ALA A 126 -5.07 3.36 11.27
CA ALA A 126 -3.93 3.23 12.16
C ALA A 126 -2.76 4.11 11.69
N PRO A 127 -1.90 4.60 12.61
CA PRO A 127 -0.83 5.52 12.25
C PRO A 127 0.20 4.84 11.35
N ILE A 128 0.36 5.35 10.13
CA ILE A 128 1.31 4.84 9.16
C ILE A 128 2.65 5.60 9.20
N ARG A 129 3.73 4.89 8.88
CA ARG A 129 5.05 5.51 8.68
C ARG A 129 5.07 6.28 7.37
N PHE A 130 5.86 7.36 7.30
CA PHE A 130 6.02 8.19 6.10
C PHE A 130 6.41 7.39 4.83
N VAL A 131 7.11 6.25 4.99
CA VAL A 131 7.46 5.35 3.87
C VAL A 131 6.24 4.88 3.08
N HIS A 132 5.07 4.74 3.72
CA HIS A 132 3.82 4.32 3.09
C HIS A 132 3.18 5.42 2.21
N TRP A 133 3.73 6.63 2.20
CA TRP A 133 3.33 7.68 1.26
C TRP A 133 4.02 7.53 -0.09
N LEU A 134 5.19 6.88 -0.14
CA LEU A 134 5.95 6.74 -1.38
C LEU A 134 5.27 5.90 -2.48
N PRO A 135 4.51 4.82 -2.18
CA PRO A 135 3.89 3.98 -3.21
C PRO A 135 2.94 4.71 -4.14
N GLY A 136 2.25 5.77 -3.70
CA GLY A 136 1.32 6.53 -4.55
C GLY A 136 2.01 7.44 -5.58
N ILE A 137 3.21 7.91 -5.28
CA ILE A 137 3.97 8.85 -6.12
C ILE A 137 4.25 8.31 -7.54
N PRO A 138 4.77 7.08 -7.74
CA PRO A 138 5.02 6.56 -9.08
C PRO A 138 3.74 6.44 -9.92
N PHE A 139 2.59 6.14 -9.30
CA PHE A 139 1.31 6.09 -10.01
C PHE A 139 0.83 7.48 -10.43
N ALA A 140 0.91 8.47 -9.53
CA ALA A 140 0.58 9.86 -9.87
C ALA A 140 1.47 10.41 -11.00
N LEU A 141 2.77 10.07 -11.00
CA LEU A 141 3.68 10.43 -12.10
C LEU A 141 3.28 9.73 -13.41
N PHE A 142 2.95 8.44 -13.35
CA PHE A 142 2.52 7.67 -14.51
C PHE A 142 1.27 8.30 -15.17
N GLU A 143 0.29 8.71 -14.38
CA GLU A 143 -0.91 9.39 -14.88
C GLU A 143 -0.59 10.72 -15.55
N LEU A 144 0.29 11.53 -14.97
CA LEU A 144 0.75 12.78 -15.58
C LEU A 144 1.45 12.54 -16.92
N PHE A 145 2.33 11.54 -17.01
CA PHE A 145 2.99 11.19 -18.27
C PHE A 145 2.00 10.68 -19.32
N TYR A 146 1.06 9.83 -18.92
CA TYR A 146 0.02 9.32 -19.80
C TYR A 146 -0.83 10.45 -20.39
N ASP A 147 -1.28 11.37 -19.54
CA ASP A 147 -2.13 12.48 -19.94
C ASP A 147 -1.40 13.52 -20.81
N GLU A 148 -0.16 13.89 -20.49
CA GLU A 148 0.64 14.77 -21.34
C GLU A 148 0.95 14.11 -22.70
N THR A 149 1.19 12.80 -22.72
CA THR A 149 1.36 12.05 -23.98
C THR A 149 0.07 12.09 -24.82
N ARG A 150 -1.10 11.87 -24.21
CA ARG A 150 -2.41 11.98 -24.89
C ARG A 150 -2.61 13.38 -25.47
N LYS A 151 -2.40 14.43 -24.66
CA LYS A 151 -2.53 15.83 -25.07
C LYS A 151 -1.56 16.18 -26.20
N TYR A 152 -0.32 15.68 -26.14
CA TYR A 152 0.68 15.87 -27.19
C TYR A 152 0.24 15.24 -28.53
N LEU A 153 -0.31 14.02 -28.50
CA LEU A 153 -0.81 13.34 -29.69
C LEU A 153 -2.00 14.08 -30.32
N ILE A 154 -2.93 14.59 -29.51
CA ILE A 154 -4.07 15.40 -29.98
C ILE A 154 -3.58 16.70 -30.66
N ARG A 155 -2.66 17.44 -30.02
CA ARG A 155 -2.07 18.66 -30.62
C ARG A 155 -1.28 18.38 -31.90
N ARG A 156 -0.68 17.19 -32.01
CA ARG A 156 0.03 16.78 -33.22
C ARG A 156 -0.94 16.42 -34.35
N ALA A 157 -2.06 15.76 -34.05
CA ALA A 157 -3.12 15.50 -35.02
C ALA A 157 -3.77 16.78 -35.55
N ALA A 158 -3.99 17.76 -34.68
CA ALA A 158 -4.49 19.08 -35.09
C ALA A 158 -3.57 19.79 -36.09
N ARG A 159 -2.24 19.57 -36.01
CA ARG A 159 -1.24 20.12 -36.94
C ARG A 159 -1.01 19.27 -38.19
N LYS A 160 -1.15 17.94 -38.10
CA LYS A 160 -0.96 17.00 -39.21
C LYS A 160 -2.21 16.11 -39.36
N PRO A 161 -3.16 16.48 -40.24
CA PRO A 161 -4.43 15.77 -40.38
C PRO A 161 -4.27 14.32 -40.88
N GLU A 162 -3.11 13.94 -41.41
CA GLU A 162 -2.84 12.57 -41.87
C GLU A 162 -2.61 11.56 -40.72
N PHE A 163 -2.42 12.04 -39.49
CA PHE A 163 -2.17 11.19 -38.33
C PHE A 163 -3.47 10.60 -37.77
N LYS A 164 -3.84 9.41 -38.23
CA LYS A 164 -5.09 8.71 -37.87
C LYS A 164 -5.25 8.46 -36.36
N LEU A 165 -4.17 8.09 -35.66
CA LEU A 165 -4.25 7.74 -34.23
C LEU A 165 -4.65 8.93 -33.35
N GLY A 166 -4.09 10.11 -33.61
CA GLY A 166 -4.42 11.29 -32.80
C GLY A 166 -5.81 11.85 -33.11
N ARG A 167 -6.33 11.68 -34.33
CA ARG A 167 -7.72 12.02 -34.67
C ARG A 167 -8.70 11.04 -34.01
N PHE A 168 -8.40 9.74 -34.01
CA PHE A 168 -9.17 8.75 -33.27
C PHE A 168 -9.20 9.07 -31.77
N LEU A 169 -8.04 9.39 -31.17
CA LEU A 169 -7.99 9.80 -29.77
C LEU A 169 -8.81 11.07 -29.51
N ASP A 170 -8.71 12.09 -30.37
CA ASP A 170 -9.53 13.30 -30.24
C ASP A 170 -11.03 12.98 -30.33
N GLU A 171 -11.45 12.12 -31.26
CA GLU A 171 -12.86 11.77 -31.46
C GLU A 171 -13.45 10.94 -30.30
N TYR A 172 -12.67 10.06 -29.68
CA TYR A 172 -13.15 9.14 -28.64
C TYR A 172 -12.78 9.53 -27.20
N THR A 173 -11.81 10.42 -26.98
CA THR A 173 -11.32 10.78 -25.63
C THR A 173 -11.44 12.27 -25.30
N HIS A 174 -12.05 13.06 -26.18
CA HIS A 174 -12.32 14.47 -25.94
C HIS A 174 -13.64 14.64 -25.17
N TRP A 175 -13.65 14.24 -23.90
CA TRP A 175 -14.72 14.53 -22.94
C TRP A 175 -14.71 16.01 -22.55
#